data_AF-A0A1J4KJ95-F1
#
_entry.id   AF-A0A1J4KJ95-F1
#
_cell.length_a   1.000
_cell.length_b   1.000
_cell.length_c   1.000
_cell.angle_alpha   90.00
_cell.angle_beta   90.00
_cell.angle_gamma   90.00
#
_symmetry.space_group_name_H-M   'P 1'
#
loop_
_entity.id
_entity.type
_entity.pdbx_description
1 polymer ?
#
loop_
_entity_poly.entity_id
_entity_poly.type
_entity_poly.pdbx_seq_one_letter_code
_entity_poly.pdbx_strand_id
1 'polypeptide(L)'
;MKNKKYSRKGIKFINEIFFHLGNYTYFKINLKYRDSITINNVVHRIQDKLLFHSPIANSINNQNLNPHSIDDAASIQQYLEEEILFASSHFYEISEKDLEKIKFSIIELILKNQQLSISNEDSLFSLILSLYLKDNSFGVLFEYIEFQNFSPNSIEQFIKHYDLCDINLSILSSICKRLCEVVKKKPQESCNNKGYSNIHLISYNNQNFKGIYKKRI
;
A
#
# COMPACT_ATOMS: atom_id res chain seq x y z
N MET A 1 -8.81 46.49 22.17
CA MET A 1 -9.87 45.68 21.54
C MET A 1 -10.04 44.40 22.37
N LYS A 2 -11.22 44.15 22.94
CA LYS A 2 -11.48 42.96 23.76
C LYS A 2 -11.49 41.72 22.87
N ASN A 3 -10.51 40.83 23.03
CA ASN A 3 -10.52 39.50 22.44
C ASN A 3 -11.74 38.74 22.98
N LYS A 4 -12.85 38.76 22.23
CA LYS A 4 -13.99 37.86 22.48
C LYS A 4 -13.45 36.44 22.27
N LYS A 5 -13.10 35.76 23.35
CA LYS A 5 -12.89 34.31 23.34
C LYS A 5 -14.22 33.68 22.93
N TYR A 6 -14.31 33.27 21.66
CA TYR A 6 -15.43 32.46 21.20
C TYR A 6 -15.55 31.24 22.11
N SER A 7 -16.78 30.85 22.46
CA SER A 7 -16.98 29.59 23.17
C SER A 7 -16.45 28.43 22.31
N ARG A 8 -16.02 27.32 22.93
CA ARG A 8 -15.56 26.12 22.19
C ARG A 8 -16.57 25.66 21.14
N LYS A 9 -17.88 25.90 21.36
CA LYS A 9 -18.95 25.60 20.40
C LYS A 9 -18.94 26.57 19.20
N GLY A 10 -18.71 27.86 19.44
CA GLY A 10 -18.63 28.86 18.37
C GLY A 10 -17.43 28.64 17.43
N ILE A 11 -16.28 28.22 17.96
CA ILE A 11 -15.11 27.88 17.13
C ILE A 11 -15.43 26.66 16.24
N LYS A 12 -16.04 25.62 16.80
CA LYS A 12 -16.45 24.43 16.02
C LYS A 12 -17.38 24.80 14.86
N PHE A 13 -18.39 25.63 15.13
CA PHE A 13 -19.34 26.08 14.12
C PHE A 13 -18.70 26.90 13.00
N ILE A 14 -17.77 27.82 13.32
CA ILE A 14 -17.06 28.60 12.31
C ILE A 14 -16.18 27.70 11.43
N ASN A 15 -15.53 26.69 12.03
CA ASN A 15 -14.70 25.75 11.28
C ASN A 15 -15.53 24.94 10.26
N GLU A 16 -16.74 24.56 10.64
CA GLU A 16 -17.69 23.85 9.78
C GLU A 16 -18.13 24.72 8.58
N ILE A 17 -18.39 26.01 8.81
CA ILE A 17 -18.69 26.95 7.72
C ILE A 17 -17.51 27.05 6.74
N PHE A 18 -16.29 27.25 7.24
CA PHE A 18 -15.12 27.33 6.37
C PHE A 18 -14.91 26.06 5.56
N PHE A 19 -15.19 24.90 6.15
CA PHE A 19 -15.15 23.62 5.47
C PHE A 19 -16.18 23.53 4.33
N HIS A 20 -17.47 23.79 4.60
CA HIS A 20 -18.52 23.72 3.58
C HIS A 20 -18.32 24.72 2.43
N LEU A 21 -17.60 25.81 2.69
CA LEU A 21 -17.21 26.78 1.67
C LEU A 21 -15.99 26.33 0.83
N GLY A 22 -15.46 25.12 1.07
CA GLY A 22 -14.25 24.60 0.41
C GLY A 22 -12.97 25.36 0.80
N ASN A 23 -13.00 26.10 1.91
CA ASN A 23 -11.88 26.93 2.33
C ASN A 23 -10.86 26.14 3.17
N TYR A 24 -10.23 25.16 2.54
CA TYR A 24 -9.21 24.30 3.16
C TYR A 24 -7.97 25.06 3.62
N THR A 25 -7.74 26.28 3.11
CA THR A 25 -6.66 27.16 3.59
C THR A 25 -6.82 27.53 5.07
N TYR A 26 -8.01 27.34 5.64
CA TYR A 26 -8.25 27.47 7.07
C TYR A 26 -7.26 26.64 7.91
N PHE A 27 -6.91 25.43 7.48
CA PHE A 27 -5.96 24.59 8.21
C PHE A 27 -4.57 25.24 8.30
N LYS A 28 -4.17 26.03 7.30
CA LYS A 28 -2.89 26.76 7.30
C LYS A 28 -2.88 27.94 8.29
N ILE A 29 -4.06 28.50 8.58
CA ILE A 29 -4.20 29.70 9.44
C ILE A 29 -4.61 29.30 10.87
N ASN A 30 -5.13 28.09 11.06
CA ASN A 30 -5.54 27.60 12.36
C ASN A 30 -4.33 27.35 13.27
N LEU A 31 -4.33 28.04 14.42
CA LEU A 31 -3.28 27.98 15.43
C LEU A 31 -2.94 26.56 15.90
N LYS A 32 -3.89 25.61 15.82
CA LYS A 32 -3.67 24.20 16.18
C LYS A 32 -2.71 23.45 15.24
N TYR A 33 -2.57 23.91 14.00
CA TYR A 33 -1.75 23.25 12.97
C TYR A 33 -0.53 24.09 12.58
N ARG A 34 -0.28 25.18 13.32
CA ARG A 34 0.85 26.09 13.07
C ARG A 34 2.19 25.44 13.41
N ASP A 35 2.20 24.52 14.35
CA ASP A 35 3.41 23.77 14.71
C ASP A 35 3.86 22.91 13.52
N SER A 36 5.17 22.67 13.42
CA SER A 36 5.72 21.82 12.36
C SER A 36 5.20 20.39 12.47
N ILE A 37 5.06 19.72 11.32
CA ILE A 37 4.70 18.30 11.28
C ILE A 37 5.89 17.50 11.82
N THR A 38 5.60 16.56 12.72
CA THR A 38 6.57 15.66 13.35
C THR A 38 5.98 14.25 13.36
N ILE A 39 6.82 13.22 13.50
CA ILE A 39 6.37 11.82 13.51
C ILE A 39 5.34 11.56 14.60
N ASN A 40 5.51 12.18 15.77
CA ASN A 40 4.60 12.02 16.90
C ASN A 40 3.25 12.72 16.71
N ASN A 41 3.17 13.74 15.85
CA ASN A 41 1.95 14.52 15.66
C ASN A 41 1.23 14.22 14.34
N VAL A 42 1.90 13.65 13.33
CA VAL A 42 1.35 13.49 11.98
C VAL A 42 0.06 12.66 11.98
N VAL A 43 0.05 11.54 12.70
CA VAL A 43 -1.12 10.65 12.78
C VAL A 43 -2.29 11.35 13.47
N HIS A 44 -2.03 12.02 14.59
CA HIS A 44 -3.05 12.80 15.30
C HIS A 44 -3.59 13.94 14.42
N ARG A 45 -2.73 14.62 13.66
CA ARG A 45 -3.15 15.69 12.73
C ARG A 45 -4.05 15.15 11.62
N ILE A 46 -3.69 14.02 11.03
CA ILE A 46 -4.51 13.34 10.02
C ILE A 46 -5.88 13.01 10.62
N GLN A 47 -5.92 12.37 11.79
CA GLN A 47 -7.16 12.01 12.45
C GLN A 47 -8.02 13.22 12.80
N ASP A 48 -7.42 14.26 13.39
CA ASP A 48 -8.13 15.49 13.70
C ASP A 48 -8.74 16.10 12.44
N LYS A 49 -7.96 16.25 11.37
CA LYS A 49 -8.43 16.80 10.09
C LYS A 49 -9.53 15.94 9.47
N LEU A 50 -9.43 14.62 9.58
CA LEU A 50 -10.49 13.70 9.16
C LEU A 50 -11.74 13.80 10.04
N LEU A 51 -11.60 14.03 11.34
CA LEU A 51 -12.73 14.27 12.24
C LEU A 51 -13.43 15.59 11.93
N PHE A 52 -12.68 16.63 11.53
CA PHE A 52 -13.27 17.86 10.99
C PHE A 52 -14.08 17.63 9.72
N HIS A 53 -13.68 16.66 8.90
CA HIS A 53 -14.36 16.27 7.67
C HIS A 53 -15.51 15.28 7.90
N SER A 54 -15.45 14.49 8.99
CA SER A 54 -16.56 13.60 9.35
C SER A 54 -17.77 14.47 9.69
N PRO A 55 -18.93 14.24 9.05
CA PRO A 55 -20.08 15.10 9.25
C PRO A 55 -20.56 14.98 10.69
N ILE A 56 -20.26 15.99 11.51
CA ILE A 56 -21.10 16.32 12.67
C ILE A 56 -22.53 16.68 12.19
N ALA A 57 -22.74 16.93 10.89
CA ALA A 57 -24.04 17.10 10.23
C ALA A 57 -24.96 15.87 10.29
N ASN A 58 -24.44 14.64 10.45
CA ASN A 58 -25.30 13.45 10.60
C ASN A 58 -26.01 13.39 11.97
N SER A 59 -25.71 14.30 12.90
CA SER A 59 -26.48 14.45 14.14
C SER A 59 -27.70 15.36 14.00
N ILE A 60 -27.86 16.09 12.88
CA ILE A 60 -28.98 17.02 12.69
C ILE A 60 -29.99 16.51 11.65
N ASN A 61 -29.59 15.73 10.63
CA ASN A 61 -30.53 15.23 9.63
C ASN A 61 -30.47 13.70 9.49
N ASN A 62 -31.35 13.02 10.23
CA ASN A 62 -31.84 11.71 9.85
C ASN A 62 -32.54 11.83 8.49
N GLN A 63 -31.93 11.33 7.42
CA GLN A 63 -32.57 10.51 6.38
C GLN A 63 -31.57 10.20 5.26
N ASN A 64 -31.24 8.91 5.14
CA ASN A 64 -30.84 8.23 3.91
C ASN A 64 -29.80 8.95 3.02
N LEU A 65 -28.58 9.06 3.52
CA LEU A 65 -27.42 9.12 2.64
C LEU A 65 -26.56 7.90 2.92
N ASN A 66 -26.31 7.16 1.85
CA ASN A 66 -25.51 5.95 1.83
C ASN A 66 -24.18 6.23 2.57
N PRO A 67 -23.69 5.37 3.48
CA PRO A 67 -22.40 5.54 4.16
C PRO A 67 -21.18 5.55 3.21
N HIS A 68 -21.42 5.54 1.90
CA HIS A 68 -20.44 5.33 0.84
C HIS A 68 -20.30 6.54 -0.11
N SER A 69 -20.81 7.72 0.25
CA SER A 69 -20.82 8.89 -0.65
C SER A 69 -20.30 10.20 -0.05
N ILE A 70 -19.25 10.16 0.79
CA ILE A 70 -18.48 11.37 1.17
C ILE A 70 -16.99 11.02 1.31
N ASP A 71 -16.40 10.38 0.31
CA ASP A 71 -14.95 10.08 0.29
C ASP A 71 -14.40 10.30 -1.14
N ASP A 72 -14.54 11.51 -1.69
CA ASP A 72 -13.72 11.88 -2.85
C ASP A 72 -12.27 11.95 -2.37
N ALA A 73 -11.47 10.91 -2.66
CA ALA A 73 -10.05 10.86 -2.34
C ALA A 73 -9.30 12.14 -2.78
N ALA A 74 -9.78 12.79 -3.84
CA ALA A 74 -9.31 14.09 -4.32
C ALA A 74 -9.50 15.23 -3.30
N SER A 75 -10.66 15.30 -2.64
CA SER A 75 -10.94 16.30 -1.61
C SER A 75 -10.08 16.07 -0.37
N ILE A 76 -9.94 14.81 0.03
CA ILE A 76 -9.10 14.39 1.17
C ILE A 76 -7.63 14.76 0.93
N GLN A 77 -7.12 14.46 -0.26
CA GLN A 77 -5.75 14.77 -0.65
C GLN A 77 -5.47 16.28 -0.58
N GLN A 78 -6.43 17.12 -0.96
CA GLN A 78 -6.24 18.58 -1.02
C GLN A 78 -5.92 19.23 0.33
N TYR A 79 -6.43 18.71 1.45
CA TYR A 79 -6.20 19.31 2.78
C TYR A 79 -5.30 18.48 3.71
N LEU A 80 -4.99 17.24 3.33
CA LEU A 80 -3.99 16.40 3.98
C LEU A 80 -2.65 16.37 3.24
N GLU A 81 -2.48 17.12 2.15
CA GLU A 81 -1.28 17.08 1.31
C GLU A 81 0.02 17.18 2.11
N GLU A 82 0.12 18.15 3.03
CA GLU A 82 1.31 18.36 3.85
C GLU A 82 1.58 17.17 4.79
N GLU A 83 0.53 16.62 5.42
CA GLU A 83 0.66 15.45 6.29
C GLU A 83 0.96 14.17 5.51
N ILE A 84 0.36 13.98 4.34
CA ILE A 84 0.63 12.84 3.46
C ILE A 84 2.07 12.90 2.97
N LEU A 85 2.54 14.08 2.54
CA LEU A 85 3.91 14.27 2.09
C LEU A 85 4.91 13.92 3.20
N PHE A 86 4.70 14.46 4.40
CA PHE A 86 5.55 14.18 5.56
C PHE A 86 5.49 12.70 5.98
N ALA A 87 4.29 12.12 6.02
CA ALA A 87 4.12 10.71 6.36
C ALA A 87 4.78 9.79 5.33
N SER A 88 4.79 10.17 4.05
CA SER A 88 5.44 9.43 2.98
C SER A 88 6.96 9.48 3.13
N SER A 89 7.53 10.66 3.39
CA SER A 89 8.98 10.83 3.54
C SER A 89 9.55 10.21 4.82
N HIS A 90 8.73 10.03 5.84
CA HIS A 90 9.09 9.42 7.13
C HIS A 90 8.37 8.09 7.38
N PHE A 91 7.89 7.41 6.32
CA PHE A 91 7.03 6.23 6.47
C PHE A 91 7.69 5.12 7.30
N TYR A 92 8.99 4.89 7.09
CA TYR A 92 9.79 3.93 7.84
C TYR A 92 9.92 4.25 9.35
N GLU A 93 9.63 5.47 9.78
CA GLU A 93 9.69 5.90 11.17
C GLU A 93 8.33 5.79 11.89
N ILE A 94 7.25 5.60 11.13
CA ILE A 94 5.89 5.50 11.70
C ILE A 94 5.69 4.10 12.29
N SER A 95 5.22 4.06 13.53
CA SER A 95 4.96 2.78 14.20
C SER A 95 3.74 2.06 13.61
N GLU A 96 3.77 0.73 13.59
CA GLU A 96 2.63 -0.10 13.15
C GLU A 96 1.34 0.26 13.89
N LYS A 97 1.45 0.49 15.21
CA LYS A 97 0.31 0.89 16.06
C LYS A 97 -0.32 2.22 15.65
N ASP A 98 0.45 3.11 15.06
CA ASP A 98 -0.06 4.40 14.58
C ASP A 98 -0.65 4.28 13.18
N LEU A 99 -0.09 3.42 12.33
CA LEU A 99 -0.66 3.10 11.02
C LEU A 99 -2.01 2.39 11.14
N GLU A 100 -2.19 1.50 12.12
CA GLU A 100 -3.48 0.87 12.41
C GLU A 100 -4.61 1.87 12.72
N LYS A 101 -4.26 3.07 13.17
CA LYS A 101 -5.23 4.13 13.49
C LYS A 101 -5.62 4.96 12.27
N ILE A 102 -4.95 4.75 11.13
CA ILE A 102 -5.17 5.47 9.88
C ILE A 102 -6.09 4.64 8.98
N LYS A 103 -7.03 5.30 8.30
CA LYS A 103 -7.93 4.64 7.34
C LYS A 103 -7.14 4.12 6.14
N PHE A 104 -7.58 2.98 5.58
CA PHE A 104 -7.03 2.38 4.36
C PHE A 104 -6.77 3.42 3.25
N SER A 105 -7.75 4.25 2.90
CA SER A 105 -7.64 5.23 1.81
C SER A 105 -6.52 6.25 2.01
N ILE A 106 -6.14 6.55 3.25
CA ILE A 106 -5.01 7.46 3.53
C ILE A 106 -3.69 6.72 3.41
N ILE A 107 -3.61 5.48 3.88
CA ILE A 107 -2.41 4.64 3.73
C ILE A 107 -2.13 4.43 2.24
N GLU A 108 -3.17 4.16 1.45
CA GLU A 108 -3.07 4.08 -0.01
C GLU A 108 -2.51 5.38 -0.62
N LEU A 109 -2.99 6.56 -0.20
CA LEU A 109 -2.46 7.85 -0.64
C LEU A 109 -1.00 8.08 -0.25
N ILE A 110 -0.59 7.61 0.93
CA ILE A 110 0.80 7.69 1.41
C ILE A 110 1.69 6.79 0.55
N LEU A 111 1.29 5.54 0.30
CA LEU A 111 2.06 4.58 -0.50
C LEU A 111 2.15 4.99 -1.98
N LYS A 112 1.14 5.66 -2.52
CA LYS A 112 1.14 6.18 -3.89
C LYS A 112 2.04 7.41 -4.07
N ASN A 113 2.50 8.04 -2.99
CA ASN A 113 3.27 9.28 -3.06
C ASN A 113 4.67 9.03 -3.61
N GLN A 114 5.14 9.92 -4.49
CA GLN A 114 6.48 9.82 -5.09
C GLN A 114 7.63 10.05 -4.09
N GLN A 115 7.34 10.69 -2.96
CA GLN A 115 8.31 10.91 -1.88
C GLN A 115 8.30 9.80 -0.82
N LEU A 116 7.66 8.65 -1.12
CA LEU A 116 7.66 7.50 -0.22
C LEU A 116 9.10 7.06 0.07
N SER A 117 9.46 7.07 1.35
CA SER A 117 10.76 6.62 1.84
C SER A 117 10.57 5.38 2.71
N ILE A 118 11.08 4.25 2.23
CA ILE A 118 11.04 2.96 2.91
C ILE A 118 12.47 2.46 3.16
N SER A 119 12.69 1.73 4.24
CA SER A 119 14.00 1.14 4.53
C SER A 119 14.36 0.03 3.53
N ASN A 120 13.42 -0.86 3.25
CA ASN A 120 13.50 -1.91 2.25
C ASN A 120 12.09 -2.48 1.98
N GLU A 121 11.95 -3.23 0.89
CA GLU A 121 10.69 -3.89 0.53
C GLU A 121 10.26 -4.95 1.57
N ASP A 122 11.22 -5.63 2.22
CA ASP A 122 10.91 -6.63 3.24
C ASP A 122 10.18 -6.04 4.47
N SER A 123 10.56 -4.81 4.88
CA SER A 123 9.91 -4.11 6.00
C SER A 123 8.53 -3.61 5.59
N LEU A 124 8.39 -3.07 4.37
CA LEU A 124 7.10 -2.65 3.82
C LEU A 124 6.14 -3.84 3.72
N PHE A 125 6.63 -4.98 3.22
CA PHE A 125 5.90 -6.23 3.17
C PHE A 125 5.42 -6.68 4.55
N SER A 126 6.32 -6.72 5.54
CA SER A 126 5.99 -7.17 6.89
C SER A 126 4.88 -6.31 7.52
N LEU A 127 4.94 -5.00 7.28
CA LEU A 127 3.94 -4.03 7.73
C LEU A 127 2.59 -4.22 7.02
N ILE A 128 2.57 -4.31 5.69
CA ILE A 128 1.32 -4.49 4.94
C ILE A 128 0.70 -5.85 5.27
N LEU A 129 1.52 -6.90 5.45
CA LEU A 129 1.05 -8.21 5.86
C LEU A 129 0.39 -8.18 7.25
N SER A 130 0.93 -7.43 8.21
CA SER A 130 0.33 -7.34 9.54
C SER A 130 -1.02 -6.62 9.53
N LEU A 131 -1.20 -5.63 8.64
CA LEU A 131 -2.48 -4.99 8.39
C LEU A 131 -3.46 -5.93 7.68
N TYR A 132 -3.01 -6.65 6.64
CA TYR A 132 -3.82 -7.61 5.89
C TYR A 132 -4.35 -8.75 6.77
N LEU A 133 -3.52 -9.28 7.67
CA LEU A 133 -3.95 -10.33 8.60
C LEU A 133 -5.05 -9.88 9.58
N LYS A 134 -5.23 -8.56 9.77
CA LYS A 134 -6.30 -7.98 10.58
C LYS A 134 -7.54 -7.67 9.73
N ASP A 135 -7.33 -7.21 8.51
CA ASP A 135 -8.39 -6.85 7.57
C ASP A 135 -7.92 -7.13 6.12
N ASN A 136 -8.58 -8.10 5.49
CA ASN A 136 -8.23 -8.55 4.14
C ASN A 136 -8.38 -7.45 3.08
N SER A 137 -9.14 -6.37 3.34
CA SER A 137 -9.27 -5.23 2.41
C SER A 137 -7.93 -4.55 2.11
N PHE A 138 -6.95 -4.68 3.01
CA PHE A 138 -5.59 -4.18 2.82
C PHE A 138 -4.79 -4.99 1.79
N GLY A 139 -5.34 -6.10 1.27
CA GLY A 139 -4.70 -6.95 0.26
C GLY A 139 -4.36 -6.21 -1.03
N VAL A 140 -5.09 -5.13 -1.34
CA VAL A 140 -4.82 -4.26 -2.50
C VAL A 140 -3.51 -3.47 -2.34
N LEU A 141 -3.05 -3.20 -1.11
CA LEU A 141 -1.81 -2.42 -0.89
C LEU A 141 -0.55 -3.16 -1.35
N PHE A 142 -0.62 -4.47 -1.54
CA PHE A 142 0.48 -5.26 -2.11
C PHE A 142 0.80 -4.86 -3.57
N GLU A 143 -0.09 -4.13 -4.25
CA GLU A 143 0.20 -3.54 -5.56
C GLU A 143 1.37 -2.54 -5.54
N TYR A 144 1.61 -1.90 -4.39
CA TYR A 144 2.68 -0.91 -4.23
C TYR A 144 4.03 -1.52 -3.87
N ILE A 145 4.11 -2.86 -3.81
CA ILE A 145 5.30 -3.59 -3.41
C ILE A 145 6.07 -4.10 -4.63
N GLU A 146 7.38 -3.90 -4.60
CA GLU A 146 8.29 -4.41 -5.61
C GLU A 146 8.86 -5.79 -5.22
N PHE A 147 8.16 -6.87 -5.62
CA PHE A 147 8.56 -8.26 -5.34
C PHE A 147 9.96 -8.63 -5.85
N GLN A 148 10.50 -7.88 -6.80
CA GLN A 148 11.89 -8.02 -7.28
C GLN A 148 12.94 -7.81 -6.17
N ASN A 149 12.64 -6.97 -5.17
CA ASN A 149 13.59 -6.66 -4.11
C ASN A 149 13.35 -7.49 -2.83
N PHE A 150 12.45 -8.49 -2.88
CA PHE A 150 12.18 -9.36 -1.73
C PHE A 150 13.34 -10.30 -1.42
N SER A 151 13.60 -10.51 -0.13
CA SER A 151 14.39 -11.65 0.30
C SER A 151 13.65 -12.98 0.08
N PRO A 152 14.37 -14.11 -0.04
CA PRO A 152 13.73 -15.43 -0.19
C PRO A 152 12.74 -15.75 0.95
N ASN A 153 13.04 -15.30 2.17
CA ASN A 153 12.16 -15.51 3.33
C ASN A 153 10.85 -14.71 3.19
N SER A 154 10.89 -13.48 2.70
CA SER A 154 9.67 -12.68 2.46
C SER A 154 8.78 -13.30 1.40
N ILE A 155 9.36 -13.88 0.35
CA ILE A 155 8.60 -14.62 -0.68
C ILE A 155 7.91 -15.84 -0.06
N GLU A 156 8.63 -16.62 0.76
CA GLU A 156 8.05 -17.78 1.45
C GLU A 156 6.90 -17.36 2.38
N GLN A 157 7.07 -16.27 3.13
CA GLN A 157 6.01 -15.72 3.97
C GLN A 157 4.81 -15.23 3.17
N PHE A 158 5.02 -14.57 2.04
CA PHE A 158 3.93 -14.13 1.16
C PHE A 158 3.12 -15.34 0.67
N ILE A 159 3.78 -16.37 0.13
CA ILE A 159 3.11 -17.58 -0.36
C ILE A 159 2.34 -18.30 0.76
N LYS A 160 2.86 -18.27 1.98
CA LYS A 160 2.26 -18.96 3.12
C LYS A 160 1.02 -18.26 3.68
N HIS A 161 0.99 -16.94 3.66
CA HIS A 161 -0.01 -16.14 4.39
C HIS A 161 -0.99 -15.39 3.49
N TYR A 162 -0.62 -15.09 2.24
CA TYR A 162 -1.47 -14.33 1.34
C TYR A 162 -2.47 -15.25 0.62
N ASP A 163 -3.74 -14.85 0.56
CA ASP A 163 -4.75 -15.60 -0.18
C ASP A 163 -4.55 -15.40 -1.69
N LEU A 164 -4.41 -16.49 -2.43
CA LEU A 164 -4.27 -16.47 -3.89
C LEU A 164 -5.51 -15.88 -4.57
N CYS A 165 -6.68 -15.93 -3.94
CA CYS A 165 -7.90 -15.33 -4.44
C CYS A 165 -7.88 -13.79 -4.44
N ASP A 166 -7.02 -13.18 -3.61
CA ASP A 166 -6.89 -11.72 -3.51
C ASP A 166 -5.83 -11.16 -4.49
N ILE A 167 -5.12 -12.02 -5.23
CA ILE A 167 -4.13 -11.60 -6.21
C ILE A 167 -4.80 -10.87 -7.38
N ASN A 168 -4.42 -9.61 -7.57
CA ASN A 168 -4.79 -8.85 -8.75
C ASN A 168 -3.69 -8.84 -9.83
N LEU A 169 -4.00 -8.26 -10.99
CA LEU A 169 -3.09 -8.20 -12.14
C LEU A 169 -1.78 -7.46 -11.84
N SER A 170 -1.82 -6.42 -11.00
CA SER A 170 -0.64 -5.63 -10.67
C SER A 170 0.33 -6.43 -9.79
N ILE A 171 -0.19 -7.07 -8.74
CA ILE A 171 0.56 -7.99 -7.87
C ILE A 171 1.15 -9.14 -8.70
N LEU A 172 0.32 -9.79 -9.53
CA LEU A 172 0.76 -10.90 -10.38
C LEU A 172 1.87 -10.46 -11.36
N SER A 173 1.75 -9.26 -11.94
CA SER A 173 2.79 -8.71 -12.80
C SER A 173 4.10 -8.52 -12.05
N SER A 174 4.05 -7.98 -10.82
CA SER A 174 5.23 -7.78 -9.96
C SER A 174 5.90 -9.12 -9.62
N ILE A 175 5.11 -10.15 -9.30
CA ILE A 175 5.61 -11.52 -9.07
C ILE A 175 6.26 -12.08 -10.34
N CYS A 176 5.61 -11.97 -11.50
CA CYS A 176 6.13 -12.45 -12.78
C CYS A 176 7.45 -11.77 -13.14
N LYS A 177 7.58 -10.46 -12.89
CA LYS A 177 8.85 -9.72 -13.10
C LYS A 177 9.98 -10.36 -12.31
N ARG A 178 9.77 -10.64 -11.02
CA ARG A 178 10.73 -11.35 -10.17
C ARG A 178 11.08 -12.74 -10.72
N LEU A 179 10.09 -13.51 -11.18
CA LEU A 179 10.33 -14.84 -11.76
C LEU A 179 11.14 -14.81 -13.06
N CYS A 180 11.04 -13.73 -13.83
CA CYS A 180 11.83 -13.52 -15.05
C CYS A 180 13.26 -13.04 -14.78
N GLU A 181 13.61 -12.68 -13.55
CA GLU A 181 14.97 -12.27 -13.24
C GLU A 181 15.94 -13.44 -13.37
N VAL A 182 17.05 -13.19 -14.07
CA VAL A 182 18.09 -14.20 -14.26
C VAL A 182 18.67 -14.56 -12.89
N VAL A 183 18.40 -15.78 -12.43
CA VAL A 183 19.02 -16.34 -11.23
C VAL A 183 20.52 -16.38 -11.47
N LYS A 184 21.25 -15.39 -10.95
CA LYS A 184 22.71 -15.43 -10.89
C LYS A 184 23.09 -16.54 -9.92
N LYS A 185 23.30 -17.75 -10.45
CA LYS A 185 23.83 -18.88 -9.67
C LYS A 185 25.12 -18.39 -9.01
N LYS A 186 25.17 -18.42 -7.67
CA LYS A 186 26.46 -18.32 -6.98
C LYS A 186 27.34 -19.44 -7.55
N PRO A 187 28.60 -19.17 -7.90
CA PRO A 187 29.48 -20.17 -8.51
C PRO A 187 29.98 -21.15 -7.44
N GLN A 188 29.09 -21.77 -6.66
CA GLN A 188 29.44 -22.85 -5.76
C GLN A 188 28.31 -23.88 -5.70
N GLU A 189 28.76 -25.12 -5.83
CA GLU A 189 28.05 -26.39 -5.72
C GLU A 189 27.35 -26.88 -7.00
N SER A 190 28.12 -27.70 -7.70
CA SER A 190 27.69 -28.69 -8.67
C SER A 190 26.43 -29.43 -8.18
N CYS A 191 25.26 -29.01 -8.61
CA CYS A 191 24.09 -29.88 -8.56
C CYS A 191 24.22 -30.92 -9.66
N ASN A 192 24.52 -32.15 -9.24
CA ASN A 192 24.26 -33.36 -9.99
C ASN A 192 22.92 -33.24 -10.73
N ASN A 193 22.99 -33.41 -12.06
CA ASN A 193 21.87 -33.42 -12.98
C ASN A 193 20.80 -34.43 -12.51
N LYS A 194 19.80 -33.97 -11.78
CA LYS A 194 18.55 -34.71 -11.66
C LYS A 194 17.74 -34.47 -12.94
N GLY A 195 17.76 -35.46 -13.84
CA GLY A 195 16.52 -35.86 -14.51
C GLY A 195 16.28 -35.52 -15.98
N TYR A 196 17.30 -35.27 -16.81
CA TYR A 196 17.15 -35.49 -18.26
C TYR A 196 18.27 -36.39 -18.77
N SER A 197 18.04 -37.70 -18.67
CA SER A 197 18.88 -38.70 -19.33
C SER A 197 18.56 -38.70 -20.83
N ASN A 198 19.54 -38.29 -21.65
CA ASN A 198 19.58 -38.46 -23.10
C ASN A 198 18.43 -37.82 -23.90
N ILE A 199 18.51 -36.51 -24.14
CA ILE A 199 17.89 -35.95 -25.35
C ILE A 199 18.74 -36.41 -26.53
N HIS A 200 18.36 -37.54 -27.16
CA HIS A 200 18.88 -37.87 -28.48
C HIS A 200 18.28 -36.88 -29.48
N LEU A 201 19.09 -35.91 -29.91
CA LEU A 201 18.74 -35.05 -31.03
C LEU A 201 18.73 -35.92 -32.30
N ILE A 202 17.56 -36.40 -32.71
CA ILE A 202 17.42 -37.11 -33.98
C ILE A 202 17.38 -36.05 -35.07
N SER A 203 18.51 -35.85 -35.76
CA SER A 203 18.54 -35.02 -36.96
C SER A 203 17.60 -35.63 -38.01
N TYR A 204 16.69 -34.81 -38.53
CA TYR A 204 15.77 -35.20 -39.59
C TYR A 204 16.57 -35.36 -40.90
N ASN A 205 17.16 -36.53 -41.09
CA ASN A 205 17.56 -37.00 -42.40
C ASN A 205 16.32 -37.64 -43.01
N ASN A 206 15.95 -37.23 -44.23
CA ASN A 206 14.80 -37.66 -45.06
C ASN A 206 14.71 -39.19 -45.35
N GLN A 207 15.20 -40.04 -44.46
CA GLN A 207 15.21 -41.49 -44.54
C GLN A 207 14.18 -42.03 -43.54
N ASN A 208 13.09 -42.61 -44.06
CA ASN A 208 12.02 -43.21 -43.27
C ASN A 208 12.54 -44.25 -42.26
N PHE A 209 12.64 -43.84 -40.99
CA PHE A 209 12.62 -44.68 -39.78
C PHE A 209 13.53 -45.93 -39.73
N LYS A 210 14.60 -46.00 -40.53
CA LYS A 210 15.63 -47.05 -40.40
C LYS A 210 16.46 -46.80 -39.14
N GLY A 211 16.07 -47.43 -38.04
CA GLY A 211 16.79 -47.37 -36.77
C GLY A 211 15.91 -47.48 -35.53
N ILE A 212 14.59 -47.33 -35.67
CA ILE A 212 13.66 -47.36 -34.52
C ILE A 212 13.21 -48.78 -34.16
N TYR A 213 13.09 -49.69 -35.13
CA TYR A 213 12.70 -51.07 -34.88
C TYR A 213 13.86 -52.03 -35.13
N LYS A 214 14.29 -52.74 -34.08
CA LYS A 214 15.12 -53.94 -34.22
C LYS A 214 14.21 -55.16 -34.07
N LYS A 215 13.90 -55.82 -35.19
CA LYS A 215 13.15 -57.08 -35.19
C LYS A 215 14.02 -58.14 -34.48
N ARG A 216 13.60 -58.59 -33.30
CA ARG A 216 14.17 -59.78 -32.66
C ARG A 216 13.80 -60.98 -33.53
N ILE A 217 14.82 -61.64 -34.10
CA ILE A 217 14.75 -62.98 -34.65
C ILE A 217 15.29 -63.91 -33.56
#